data_AF-A0A533Q812-F1
#
_entry.id   AF-A0A533Q812-F1
#
_cell.length_a   1.000
_cell.length_b   1.000
_cell.length_c   1.000
_cell.angle_alpha   90.00
_cell.angle_beta   90.00
_cell.angle_gamma   90.00
#
_symmetry.space_group_name_H-M   'P 1'
#
loop_
_entity.id
_entity.type
_entity.pdbx_description
1 polymer ?
#
loop_
_entity_poly.entity_id
_entity_poly.type
_entity_poly.pdbx_seq_one_letter_code
_entity_poly.pdbx_strand_id
1 'polypeptide(L)' 'MATRPGRFISVHTPKHGPWLNLAETLLSKIARIFLRHIRVSSWEELKKRIVLGVQEINEQPVVHRWRKFEFSMN' A
#
# COMPACT_ATOMS: atom_id res chain seq x y z
N MET A 1 2.51 -5.49 26.73
CA MET A 1 2.33 -4.41 25.72
C MET A 1 1.19 -3.44 26.06
N ALA A 2 0.27 -3.76 26.98
CA ALA A 2 -0.87 -2.91 27.34
C ALA A 2 -0.59 -1.76 28.34
N THR A 3 0.65 -1.47 28.70
CA THR A 3 0.98 -0.52 29.80
C THR A 3 1.45 0.87 29.34
N ARG A 4 1.43 1.18 28.05
CA ARG A 4 1.83 2.49 27.53
C ARG A 4 0.88 2.97 26.41
N PRO A 5 0.00 3.95 26.68
CA PRO A 5 -0.86 4.53 25.65
C PRO A 5 -0.02 5.22 24.56
N GLY A 6 -0.52 5.23 23.32
CA GLY A 6 0.17 5.83 22.16
C GLY A 6 1.22 4.94 21.49
N ARG A 7 1.34 3.66 21.87
CA ARG A 7 2.18 2.70 21.13
C ARG A 7 1.45 2.10 19.94
N PHE A 8 2.21 1.79 18.91
CA PHE A 8 1.76 0.97 17.79
C PHE A 8 1.29 -0.40 18.26
N ILE A 9 0.18 -0.86 17.69
CA ILE A 9 -0.33 -2.22 17.87
C ILE A 9 0.25 -3.07 16.73
N SER A 10 0.92 -4.17 17.08
CA SER A 10 1.33 -5.15 16.09
C SER A 10 0.11 -5.92 15.62
N VAL A 11 -0.22 -5.80 14.34
CA VAL A 11 -1.29 -6.60 13.71
C VAL A 11 -0.64 -7.81 13.04
N HIS A 12 -1.17 -9.01 13.32
CA HIS A 12 -0.65 -10.23 12.70
C HIS A 12 -1.02 -10.26 11.22
N THR A 13 -0.02 -10.28 10.33
CA THR A 13 -0.19 -10.55 8.91
C THR A 13 -0.02 -12.05 8.65
N PRO A 14 -1.00 -12.73 8.06
CA PRO A 14 -0.87 -14.17 7.77
C PRO A 14 0.26 -14.43 6.78
N LYS A 15 1.02 -15.51 7.02
CA LYS A 15 2.24 -15.87 6.28
C LYS A 15 2.06 -15.99 4.75
N HIS A 16 0.83 -16.22 4.28
CA HIS A 16 0.48 -16.38 2.87
C HIS A 16 -0.65 -15.44 2.42
N GLY A 17 -0.86 -14.33 3.13
CA GLY A 17 -1.86 -13.32 2.76
C GLY A 17 -1.27 -11.96 2.35
N PRO A 18 -0.35 -11.89 1.38
CA PRO A 18 0.21 -10.62 0.90
C PRO A 18 -0.88 -9.68 0.35
N TRP A 19 -2.00 -10.23 -0.14
CA TRP A 19 -3.17 -9.48 -0.60
C TRP A 19 -3.94 -8.74 0.52
N LEU A 20 -3.73 -9.11 1.78
CA LEU A 20 -4.26 -8.38 2.95
C LEU A 20 -3.34 -7.22 3.34
N ASN A 21 -2.11 -7.18 2.83
CA ASN A 21 -1.17 -6.09 3.05
C ASN A 21 -1.39 -4.97 2.02
N LEU A 22 -1.96 -3.86 2.47
CA LEU A 22 -2.23 -2.70 1.62
C LEU A 22 -0.94 -2.10 1.04
N ALA A 23 0.16 -2.13 1.78
CA ALA A 23 1.45 -1.61 1.30
C ALA A 23 1.97 -2.45 0.12
N GLU A 24 1.89 -3.77 0.21
CA GLU A 24 2.29 -4.66 -0.90
C GLU A 24 1.40 -4.50 -2.12
N THR A 25 0.10 -4.32 -1.92
CA THR A 25 -0.85 -4.07 -3.02
C THR A 25 -0.55 -2.75 -3.73
N LEU A 26 -0.27 -1.70 -2.96
CA LEU A 26 0.11 -0.39 -3.48
C LEU A 26 1.42 -0.48 -4.28
N LEU A 27 2.47 -1.07 -3.70
CA LEU A 27 3.76 -1.24 -4.36
C LEU A 27 3.64 -2.07 -5.63
N SER A 28 2.85 -3.15 -5.61
CA SER A 28 2.58 -3.98 -6.78
C SER A 28 1.85 -3.22 -7.89
N LYS A 29 0.98 -2.27 -7.54
CA LYS A 29 0.30 -1.39 -8.51
C LYS A 29 1.29 -0.40 -9.10
N ILE A 30 2.04 0.32 -8.26
CA ILE A 30 3.06 1.30 -8.66
C ILE A 30 4.12 0.64 -9.56
N ALA A 31 4.59 -0.57 -9.23
CA ALA A 31 5.52 -1.32 -10.05
C ALA A 31 4.99 -1.58 -11.48
N ARG A 32 3.70 -1.92 -11.60
CA ARG A 32 3.07 -2.27 -12.89
C ARG A 32 2.70 -1.07 -13.75
N ILE A 33 2.19 0.00 -13.14
CA ILE A 33 1.64 1.14 -13.90
C ILE A 33 2.62 2.30 -14.05
N PHE A 34 3.45 2.54 -13.03
CA PHE A 34 4.29 3.72 -12.94
C PHE A 34 5.75 3.36 -13.25
N LEU A 35 6.32 2.40 -12.52
CA LEU A 35 7.75 2.07 -12.63
C LEU A 35 8.10 1.28 -13.88
N ARG A 36 7.22 0.38 -14.36
CA ARG A 36 7.50 -0.48 -15.52
C ARG A 36 7.92 0.30 -16.78
N HIS A 37 7.37 1.50 -16.97
CA HIS A 37 7.62 2.31 -18.16
C HIS A 37 8.33 3.62 -17.83
N ILE A 38 8.81 3.80 -16.60
CA ILE A 38 9.49 5.03 -16.21
C ILE A 38 10.85 5.09 -16.91
N ARG A 39 11.12 6.21 -17.57
CA ARG A 39 12.43 6.56 -18.13
C ARG A 39 12.88 7.85 -17.48
N VAL A 40 14.10 7.84 -16.93
CA VAL A 40 14.72 8.94 -16.19
C VAL A 40 16.19 9.01 -16.57
N SER A 41 16.79 10.20 -16.50
CA SER A 41 18.20 10.42 -16.81
C SER A 41 19.09 10.51 -15.57
N SER A 42 18.51 10.59 -14.37
CA SER A 42 19.24 10.76 -13.10
C SER A 42 18.50 10.14 -11.91
N TRP A 43 19.25 9.93 -10.82
CA TRP A 43 18.70 9.45 -9.55
C TRP A 43 17.79 10.51 -8.90
N GLU A 44 18.17 11.78 -9.02
CA GLU A 44 17.42 12.92 -8.52
C GLU A 44 16.06 13.01 -9.21
N GLU A 45 16.02 12.80 -10.53
CA GLU A 45 14.77 12.76 -11.29
C GLU A 45 13.89 11.59 -10.84
N LEU A 46 14.46 10.40 -10.66
CA LEU A 46 13.71 9.23 -10.16
C LEU A 46 13.06 9.52 -8.81
N LYS A 47 13.84 10.07 -7.87
CA LYS A 47 13.34 10.44 -6.53
C LYS A 47 12.22 11.46 -6.64
N LYS A 48 12.40 12.51 -7.46
CA LYS A 48 11.37 13.55 -7.68
C LYS A 48 10.08 12.95 -8.22
N ARG A 49 10.16 12.07 -9.23
CA ARG A 49 8.97 11.44 -9.82
C ARG A 49 8.27 10.49 -8.84
N ILE A 50 9.02 9.74 -8.03
CA ILE A 50 8.42 8.88 -6.99
C ILE A 50 7.67 9.72 -5.95
N VAL A 51 8.28 10.80 -5.45
CA VAL A 51 7.64 11.68 -4.46
C VAL A 51 6.38 12.31 -5.04
N LEU A 52 6.43 12.79 -6.28
CA LEU A 52 5.25 13.33 -6.97
C LEU A 52 4.12 12.29 -7.09
N GLY A 53 4.44 11.07 -7.54
CA GLY A 53 3.44 10.01 -7.64
C GLY A 53 2.81 9.65 -6.29
N VAL A 54 3.58 9.69 -5.19
CA VAL A 54 3.04 9.52 -3.83
C VAL A 54 2.12 10.68 -3.43
N GLN A 55 2.47 11.92 -3.78
CA GLN A 55 1.61 13.09 -3.53
C GLN A 55 0.28 12.98 -4.27
N GLU A 56 0.29 12.63 -5.56
CA GLU A 56 -0.92 12.43 -6.37
C GLU A 56 -1.82 11.33 -5.79
N ILE A 57 -1.23 10.22 -5.33
CA ILE A 57 -1.98 9.14 -4.65
C ILE A 57 -2.62 9.63 -3.34
N ASN A 58 -1.92 10.48 -2.58
CA ASN A 58 -2.43 11.03 -1.32
C ASN A 58 -3.52 12.08 -1.54
N GLU A 59 -3.51 12.82 -2.65
CA GLU A 59 -4.57 13.77 -3.01
C GLU A 59 -5.88 13.07 -3.38
N GLN A 60 -5.80 11.86 -3.94
CA GLN A 60 -6.95 11.04 -4.32
C GLN A 60 -6.84 9.61 -3.74
N PRO A 61 -6.92 9.46 -2.41
CA PRO A 61 -6.65 8.19 -1.76
C PRO A 61 -7.75 7.17 -2.06
N VAL A 62 -7.35 5.94 -2.38
CA VAL A 62 -8.28 4.83 -2.53
C VAL A 62 -8.60 4.26 -1.15
N VAL A 63 -9.84 4.44 -0.71
CA VAL A 63 -10.33 3.87 0.56
C VAL A 63 -10.64 2.38 0.37
N HIS A 64 -9.76 1.52 0.86
CA HIS A 64 -9.99 0.08 0.87
C HIS A 64 -11.09 -0.29 1.86
N ARG A 65 -12.19 -0.88 1.37
CA ARG A 65 -13.26 -1.42 2.19
C ARG A 65 -13.32 -2.93 2.02
N TRP A 66 -13.12 -3.65 3.12
CA TRP A 66 -13.39 -5.08 3.18
C TRP A 66 -14.88 -5.27 3.39
N ARG A 67 -15.57 -5.94 2.46
CA ARG A 67 -16.88 -6.50 2.78
C ARG A 67 -16.64 -7.80 3.52
N LYS A 68 -17.33 -8.00 4.66
CA LYS A 68 -17.45 -9.36 5.21
C LYS A 68 -18.08 -10.19 4.11
N PHE A 69 -17.41 -11.26 3.71
CA PHE A 69 -18.08 -12.30 2.95
C PHE A 69 -19.09 -12.90 3.92
N GLU A 70 -20.37 -12.63 3.67
CA GLU A 70 -21.45 -13.44 4.24
C GLU A 70 -21.22 -14.84 3.65
N PHE A 71 -20.55 -15.71 4.39
CA PHE A 71 -20.58 -17.12 4.09
C PHE A 71 -22.02 -17.54 4.34
N SER A 72 -22.82 -17.56 3.27
CA SER A 72 -24.10 -18.25 3.25
C SER A 72 -23.82 -19.68 3.72
N MET A 73 -24.13 -19.97 4.98
CA MET A 73 -24.22 -21.34 5.46
C MET A 73 -25.45 -21.95 4.77
N ASN A 74 -25.23 -22.59 3.63
CA ASN A 74 -26.12 -23.62 3.11
C ASN A 74 -25.64 -24.97 3.63
#